data_AF-M0EV19-F1
#
_entry.id   AF-M0EV19-F1
#
_cell.length_a   1.000
_cell.length_b   1.000
_cell.length_c   1.000
_cell.angle_alpha   90.00
_cell.angle_beta   90.00
_cell.angle_gamma   90.00
#
_symmetry.space_group_name_H-M   'P 1'
#
loop_
_entity.id
_entity.type
_entity.pdbx_description
1 polymer ?
#
loop_
_entity_poly.entity_id
_entity_poly.type
_entity_poly.pdbx_seq_one_letter_code
_entity_poly.pdbx_strand_id
1 'polypeptide(L)'
;MVSTTAVKRALAALATRTDTARRPYAAVIDEADAARADLRRAAGFVDAVGLDRLADAVDAAERAGDEATAERGRDALAAYRGYRRAAAVKEGDNCDSDHFRSGPGIPKPDTGQDANR
;
A
#
# COMPACT_ATOMS: atom_id res chain seq x y z
N MET A 1 -40.81 5.91 -37.21
CA MET A 1 -40.48 7.25 -36.67
C MET A 1 -40.57 7.20 -35.15
N VAL A 2 -39.51 7.58 -34.44
CA VAL A 2 -39.53 7.65 -32.97
C VAL A 2 -40.40 8.84 -32.54
N SER A 3 -41.33 8.62 -31.61
CA SER A 3 -42.21 9.67 -31.10
C SER A 3 -41.44 10.65 -30.20
N THR A 4 -41.73 11.94 -30.31
CA THR A 4 -41.15 13.00 -29.47
C THR A 4 -41.30 12.72 -27.98
N THR A 5 -42.36 12.00 -27.58
CA THR A 5 -42.57 11.57 -26.18
C THR A 5 -41.55 10.53 -25.73
N ALA A 6 -41.17 9.59 -26.60
CA ALA A 6 -40.12 8.62 -26.32
C ALA A 6 -38.75 9.32 -26.18
N VAL A 7 -38.49 10.31 -27.03
CA VAL A 7 -37.28 11.14 -26.95
C VAL A 7 -37.24 11.93 -25.63
N LYS A 8 -38.35 12.57 -25.23
CA LYS A 8 -38.42 13.29 -23.95
C LYS A 8 -38.22 12.39 -22.74
N ARG A 9 -38.81 11.18 -22.73
CA ARG A 9 -38.58 10.20 -21.65
C ARG A 9 -37.14 9.71 -21.61
N ALA A 10 -36.52 9.45 -22.76
CA ALA A 10 -35.14 9.03 -22.84
C ALA A 10 -34.18 10.14 -22.35
N LEU A 11 -34.41 11.39 -22.76
CA LEU A 11 -33.62 12.54 -22.30
C LEU A 11 -33.79 12.82 -20.81
N ALA A 12 -35.00 12.71 -20.27
CA ALA A 12 -35.24 12.82 -18.83
C ALA A 12 -34.52 11.72 -18.04
N ALA A 13 -34.59 10.47 -18.51
CA ALA A 13 -33.89 9.35 -17.90
C ALA A 13 -32.36 9.51 -17.97
N LEU A 14 -31.84 10.07 -19.07
CA LEU A 14 -30.43 10.37 -19.22
C LEU A 14 -29.98 11.50 -18.29
N ALA A 15 -30.79 12.55 -18.12
CA ALA A 15 -30.50 13.64 -17.21
C ALA A 15 -30.51 13.21 -15.73
N THR A 16 -31.29 12.19 -15.38
CA THR A 16 -31.33 11.62 -14.02
C THR A 16 -30.31 10.51 -13.79
N ARG A 17 -29.56 10.09 -14.82
CA ARG A 17 -28.56 9.03 -14.68
C ARG A 17 -27.32 9.58 -13.98
N THR A 18 -27.27 9.41 -12.67
CA THR A 18 -26.15 9.79 -11.78
C THR A 18 -24.89 8.94 -11.96
N ASP A 19 -24.97 7.83 -12.71
CA ASP A 19 -23.84 6.97 -13.07
C ASP A 19 -22.79 7.69 -13.93
N THR A 20 -23.19 8.74 -14.68
CA THR A 20 -22.25 9.63 -15.39
C THR A 20 -21.79 10.83 -14.57
N ALA A 21 -22.38 11.06 -13.38
CA ALA A 21 -22.04 12.17 -12.50
C ALA A 21 -20.83 11.86 -11.61
N ARG A 22 -20.53 10.58 -11.36
CA ARG A 22 -19.31 10.20 -10.64
C ARG A 22 -18.13 10.33 -11.58
N ARG A 23 -17.28 11.33 -11.33
CA ARG A 23 -16.04 11.55 -12.07
C ARG A 23 -15.21 10.24 -12.06
N PRO A 24 -14.60 9.82 -13.17
CA PRO A 24 -13.90 8.54 -13.26
C PRO A 24 -12.75 8.39 -12.25
N TYR A 25 -12.11 9.50 -11.88
CA TYR A 25 -11.07 9.53 -10.85
C TYR A 25 -11.60 9.33 -9.42
N ALA A 26 -12.89 9.62 -9.15
CA ALA A 26 -13.46 9.47 -7.82
C ALA A 26 -13.52 7.99 -7.40
N ALA A 27 -13.87 7.08 -8.32
CA ALA A 27 -13.89 5.64 -8.00
C ALA A 27 -12.51 5.11 -7.60
N VAL A 28 -11.44 5.57 -8.25
CA VAL A 28 -10.06 5.19 -7.89
C VAL A 28 -9.66 5.73 -6.53
N ILE A 29 -10.05 6.97 -6.22
CA ILE A 29 -9.78 7.60 -4.91
C ILE A 29 -10.57 6.89 -3.81
N ASP A 30 -11.83 6.56 -4.06
CA ASP A 30 -12.69 5.85 -3.11
C ASP A 30 -12.13 4.45 -2.80
N GLU A 31 -11.68 3.71 -3.82
CA GLU A 31 -11.01 2.42 -3.65
C GLU A 31 -9.71 2.55 -2.84
N ALA A 32 -8.91 3.59 -3.12
CA ALA A 32 -7.69 3.84 -2.36
C ALA A 32 -7.99 4.17 -0.88
N ASP A 33 -9.08 4.88 -0.58
CA ASP A 33 -9.47 5.17 0.79
C ASP A 33 -10.00 3.92 1.52
N ALA A 34 -10.77 3.07 0.83
CA ALA A 34 -11.20 1.77 1.35
C ALA A 34 -9.99 0.88 1.69
N ALA A 35 -9.02 0.77 0.79
CA ALA A 35 -7.78 0.04 1.04
C ALA A 35 -7.01 0.59 2.26
N ARG A 36 -6.97 1.91 2.46
CA ARG A 36 -6.35 2.51 3.65
C ARG A 36 -7.11 2.17 4.94
N ALA A 37 -8.43 2.10 4.90
CA ALA A 37 -9.23 1.71 6.06
C ALA A 37 -8.95 0.25 6.45
N ASP A 38 -8.84 -0.65 5.47
CA ASP A 38 -8.48 -2.05 5.70
C ASP A 38 -7.07 -2.20 6.28
N LEU A 39 -6.10 -1.41 5.80
CA LEU A 39 -4.75 -1.38 6.39
C LEU A 39 -4.77 -0.89 7.84
N ARG A 40 -5.57 0.12 8.17
CA ARG A 40 -5.72 0.58 9.56
C ARG A 40 -6.31 -0.52 10.44
N ARG A 41 -7.28 -1.27 9.93
CA ARG A 41 -7.86 -2.41 10.63
C ARG A 41 -6.84 -3.53 10.85
N ALA A 42 -6.03 -3.83 9.82
CA ALA A 42 -4.97 -4.83 9.89
C ALA A 42 -3.89 -4.43 10.91
N ALA A 43 -3.49 -3.15 10.94
CA ALA A 43 -2.58 -2.63 11.96
C ALA A 43 -3.17 -2.77 13.36
N GLY A 44 -4.45 -2.41 13.55
CA GLY A 44 -5.13 -2.59 14.83
C GLY A 44 -5.21 -4.04 15.30
N PHE A 45 -5.33 -5.01 14.38
CA PHE A 45 -5.21 -6.43 14.72
C PHE A 45 -3.81 -6.80 15.22
N VAL A 46 -2.76 -6.32 14.55
CA VAL A 46 -1.37 -6.57 14.97
C VAL A 46 -1.10 -5.95 16.34
N ASP A 47 -1.60 -4.74 16.59
CA ASP A 47 -1.44 -4.06 17.88
C ASP A 47 -2.19 -4.78 19.01
N ALA A 48 -3.41 -5.26 18.75
CA ALA A 48 -4.25 -5.89 19.77
C ALA A 48 -3.91 -7.37 20.02
N VAL A 49 -3.68 -8.13 18.95
CA VAL A 49 -3.53 -9.60 18.99
C VAL A 49 -2.07 -10.00 18.88
N GLY A 50 -1.34 -9.41 17.92
CA GLY A 50 0.03 -9.76 17.59
C GLY A 50 0.14 -10.93 16.60
N LEU A 51 1.21 -10.92 15.80
CA LEU A 51 1.46 -11.97 14.80
C LEU A 51 1.89 -13.30 15.42
N ASP A 52 2.51 -13.28 16.59
CA ASP A 52 2.93 -14.51 17.28
C ASP A 52 1.71 -15.32 17.74
N ARG A 53 0.68 -14.66 18.30
CA ARG A 53 -0.57 -15.33 18.63
C ARG A 53 -1.32 -15.86 17.41
N LEU A 54 -1.23 -15.18 16.28
CA LEU A 54 -1.79 -15.69 15.02
C LEU A 54 -1.05 -16.96 14.57
N ALA A 55 0.27 -17.02 14.72
CA ALA A 55 1.04 -18.23 14.44
C ALA A 55 0.66 -19.38 15.39
N ASP A 56 0.53 -19.11 16.69
CA ASP A 56 0.08 -20.13 17.66
C ASP A 56 -1.31 -20.69 17.31
N ALA A 57 -2.21 -19.83 16.81
CA ALA A 57 -3.55 -20.23 16.38
C ALA A 57 -3.53 -21.10 15.11
N VAL A 58 -2.62 -20.81 14.17
CA VAL A 58 -2.38 -21.67 12.99
C VAL A 58 -1.89 -23.03 13.43
N ASP A 59 -0.87 -23.08 14.29
CA ASP A 59 -0.33 -24.35 14.80
C ASP A 59 -1.39 -25.16 15.55
N ALA A 60 -2.32 -24.49 16.23
CA ALA A 60 -3.44 -25.15 16.90
C ALA A 60 -4.46 -25.74 15.90
N ALA A 61 -4.76 -25.02 14.81
CA ALA A 61 -5.62 -25.51 13.74
C ALA A 61 -5.01 -26.72 13.03
N GLU A 62 -3.70 -26.68 12.74
CA GLU A 62 -2.96 -27.81 12.16
C GLU A 62 -3.01 -29.04 13.08
N ARG A 63 -2.77 -28.86 14.38
CA ARG A 63 -2.88 -29.94 15.38
C ARG A 63 -4.30 -30.50 15.52
N ALA A 64 -5.32 -29.68 15.23
CA ALA A 64 -6.72 -30.11 15.22
C ALA A 64 -7.13 -30.78 13.89
N GLY A 65 -6.28 -30.76 12.87
CA GLY A 65 -6.60 -31.26 11.52
C GLY A 65 -7.53 -30.35 10.72
N ASP A 66 -7.73 -29.10 11.15
CA ASP A 66 -8.49 -28.11 10.38
C ASP A 66 -7.59 -27.39 9.37
N GLU A 67 -7.31 -28.12 8.28
CA GLU A 67 -6.38 -27.66 7.24
C GLU A 67 -6.85 -26.37 6.55
N ALA A 68 -8.16 -26.19 6.34
CA ALA A 68 -8.70 -25.00 5.68
C ALA A 68 -8.54 -23.74 6.54
N THR A 69 -8.64 -23.87 7.86
CA THR A 69 -8.36 -22.75 8.77
C THR A 69 -6.86 -22.49 8.90
N ALA A 70 -6.04 -23.55 8.98
CA ALA A 70 -4.59 -23.43 8.99
C ALA A 70 -4.05 -22.71 7.74
N GLU A 71 -4.51 -23.12 6.54
CA GLU A 71 -4.12 -22.52 5.27
C GLU A 71 -4.46 -21.03 5.22
N ARG A 72 -5.70 -20.65 5.58
CA ARG A 72 -6.09 -19.23 5.65
C ARG A 72 -5.22 -18.43 6.61
N GLY A 73 -4.85 -19.00 7.76
CA GLY A 73 -3.98 -18.33 8.72
C GLY A 73 -2.54 -18.20 8.21
N ARG A 74 -2.01 -19.21 7.49
CA ARG A 74 -0.71 -19.15 6.82
C ARG A 74 -0.68 -18.05 5.75
N ASP A 75 -1.74 -17.93 4.95
CA ASP A 75 -1.89 -16.86 3.97
C ASP A 75 -1.92 -15.47 4.63
N ALA A 76 -2.65 -15.35 5.74
CA ALA A 76 -2.68 -14.11 6.51
C ALA A 76 -1.28 -13.74 7.02
N LEU A 77 -0.53 -14.68 7.60
CA LEU A 77 0.86 -14.46 8.04
C LEU A 77 1.77 -14.05 6.88
N ALA A 78 1.63 -14.68 5.71
CA ALA A 78 2.38 -14.33 4.51
C ALA A 78 2.10 -12.89 4.07
N ALA A 79 0.83 -12.46 4.09
CA ALA A 79 0.43 -11.10 3.77
C ALA A 79 1.04 -10.08 4.76
N TYR A 80 0.94 -10.31 6.07
CA TYR A 80 1.53 -9.42 7.08
C TYR A 80 3.05 -9.30 6.96
N ARG A 81 3.75 -10.42 6.69
CA ARG A 81 5.20 -10.41 6.42
C ARG A 81 5.52 -9.63 5.14
N GLY A 82 4.67 -9.73 4.12
CA GLY A 82 4.74 -8.91 2.90
C GLY A 82 4.65 -7.43 3.19
N TYR A 83 3.67 -7.00 3.98
CA TYR A 83 3.50 -5.60 4.39
C TYR A 83 4.70 -5.08 5.18
N ARG A 84 5.24 -5.86 6.12
CA ARG A 84 6.44 -5.49 6.88
C ARG A 84 7.66 -5.31 5.99
N ARG A 85 7.86 -6.17 4.99
CA ARG A 85 8.93 -6.01 4.00
C ARG A 85 8.75 -4.74 3.19
N ALA A 86 7.54 -4.47 2.70
CA ALA A 86 7.25 -3.26 1.94
C ALA A 86 7.46 -1.97 2.76
N ALA A 87 7.14 -2.01 4.05
CA ALA A 87 7.41 -0.90 4.97
C ALA A 87 8.92 -0.70 5.20
N ALA A 88 9.68 -1.77 5.42
CA ALA A 88 11.12 -1.70 5.65
C ALA A 88 11.90 -1.16 4.43
N VAL A 89 11.45 -1.45 3.20
CA VAL A 89 12.05 -0.88 1.98
C VAL A 89 11.96 0.66 1.97
N LYS A 90 10.87 1.23 2.47
CA LYS A 90 10.71 2.70 2.57
C LYS A 90 11.61 3.33 3.64
N GLU A 91 11.97 2.59 4.69
CA GLU A 91 12.88 3.07 5.72
C GLU A 91 14.35 2.97 5.27
N GLY A 92 14.70 1.93 4.50
CA GLY A 92 16.06 1.72 3.98
C GLY A 92 16.45 2.62 2.80
N ASP A 93 15.48 3.18 2.06
CA ASP A 93 15.72 4.14 0.97
C ASP A 93 16.06 5.56 1.46
N ASN A 94 15.90 5.85 2.76
CA ASN A 94 16.37 7.09 3.38
C ASN A 94 17.85 7.04 3.81
N CYS A 95 18.56 5.95 3.50
CA CYS A 95 19.96 5.75 3.88
C CYS A 95 20.92 5.79 2.68
N ASP A 96 20.68 6.65 1.68
CA ASP A 96 21.74 6.98 0.71
C ASP A 96 21.53 8.34 0.03
N SER A 97 21.71 9.43 0.78
CA SER A 97 22.14 10.68 0.15
C SER A 97 23.17 11.46 0.96
N ASP A 98 24.00 10.75 1.74
CA ASP A 98 25.37 11.21 1.99
C ASP A 98 26.24 10.80 0.78
N HIS A 99 25.83 11.26 -0.41
CA HIS A 99 26.62 11.21 -1.64
C HIS A 99 27.76 12.24 -1.64
N PHE A 100 28.00 12.93 -0.52
CA PHE A 100 29.27 13.57 -0.24
C PHE A 100 30.28 12.52 0.21
N ARG A 101 30.68 11.64 -0.71
CA ARG A 101 32.00 11.01 -0.62
C ARG A 101 33.00 12.16 -0.64
N SER A 102 33.62 12.46 0.49
CA SER A 102 34.81 13.31 0.54
C SER A 102 35.92 12.59 -0.22
N GLY A 103 35.86 12.66 -1.55
CA GLY A 103 36.99 12.31 -2.40
C GLY A 103 38.13 13.27 -2.07
N PRO A 104 39.40 12.82 -2.07
CA PRO A 104 40.53 13.70 -1.84
C PRO A 104 40.45 14.82 -2.89
N GLY A 105 40.23 16.05 -2.43
CA GLY A 105 40.01 17.19 -3.31
C GLY A 105 41.19 17.33 -4.25
N ILE A 106 40.92 17.61 -5.53
CA ILE A 106 41.96 17.94 -6.50
C ILE A 106 42.57 19.27 -6.02
N PRO A 107 43.85 19.34 -5.60
CA PRO A 107 44.44 20.59 -5.14
C PRO A 107 44.42 21.57 -6.29
N LYS A 108 43.83 22.75 -6.08
CA LYS A 108 43.93 23.82 -7.07
C LYS A 108 45.37 24.36 -7.03
N PRO A 109 46.04 24.49 -8.18
CA PRO A 109 47.30 25.21 -8.22
C PRO A 109 47.00 26.64 -7.79
N ASP A 110 47.78 27.15 -6.83
CA ASP A 110 47.73 28.51 -6.26
C ASP A 110 46.95 28.70 -4.95
N THR A 111 46.39 27.65 -4.33
CA THR A 111 45.77 27.77 -2.99
C THR A 111 46.64 27.38 -1.79
N GLY A 112 47.91 27.02 -2.00
CA GLY A 112 48.85 26.75 -0.88
C GLY A 112 48.43 25.61 0.06
N GLN A 113 47.60 24.68 -0.41
CA GLN A 113 47.24 23.49 0.37
C GLN A 113 48.26 22.39 0.10
N ASP A 114 49.13 22.15 1.08
CA ASP A 114 50.14 21.09 1.04
C ASP A 114 49.48 19.70 1.06
N ALA A 115 49.82 18.88 0.07
CA ALA A 115 49.25 17.55 -0.18
C ALA A 115 49.80 16.43 0.73
N ASN A 116 50.33 16.76 1.90
CA ASN A 116 50.84 15.76 2.86
C ASN A 116 50.12 15.86 4.20
N ARG A 117 48.93 15.24 4.27
CA ARG A 117 48.43 14.63 5.49
C ARG A 117 47.46 13.50 5.20
#